data_AF-A0A0D0E8F3-F1
#
_entry.id   AF-A0A0D0E8F3-F1
#
_cell.length_a   1.000
_cell.length_b   1.000
_cell.length_c   1.000
_cell.angle_alpha   90.00
_cell.angle_beta   90.00
_cell.angle_gamma   90.00
#
_symmetry.space_group_name_H-M   'P 1'
#
loop_
_entity.id
_entity.type
_entity.pdbx_description
1 polymer ?
#
loop_
_entity_poly.entity_id
_entity_poly.type
_entity_poly.pdbx_seq_one_letter_code
_entity_poly.pdbx_strand_id
1 'polypeptide(L)'
;GHLVSISMGFSSTEKPTSSHGKLSVKKLHTITSDHIVMDEISRIDFVKAFLRVHDIADQYSPGVHFGPQFKLWWTGSSGGKTGALTIENDHDFEVARTALLKKWKDACVVSPILQVDQDNEDEELAYGTKVPCVEAFSEDAQIHGGIILQLK
;
A
#
# COMPACT_ATOMS: atom_id res chain seq x y z
N GLY A 1 -17.52 13.57 0.09
CA GLY A 1 -16.46 12.57 -0.06
C GLY A 1 -16.16 12.40 -1.54
N HIS A 2 -14.94 11.99 -1.90
CA HIS A 2 -14.55 11.75 -3.29
C HIS A 2 -14.53 10.24 -3.53
N LEU A 3 -14.99 9.79 -4.70
CA LEU A 3 -14.97 8.36 -5.06
C LEU A 3 -13.53 7.93 -5.41
N VAL A 4 -12.84 7.25 -4.51
CA VAL A 4 -11.47 6.80 -4.74
C VAL A 4 -11.50 5.34 -5.22
N SER A 5 -10.94 5.07 -6.40
CA SER A 5 -10.77 3.70 -6.93
C SER A 5 -9.36 3.21 -6.63
N ILE A 6 -9.22 2.42 -5.59
CA ILE A 6 -7.93 1.95 -5.07
C ILE A 6 -7.51 0.70 -5.85
N SER A 7 -6.27 0.68 -6.34
CA SER A 7 -5.72 -0.47 -7.05
C SER A 7 -4.48 -0.96 -6.32
N MET A 8 -4.56 -2.15 -5.74
CA MET A 8 -3.42 -2.75 -5.06
C MET A 8 -2.81 -3.85 -5.93
N GLY A 9 -1.51 -3.71 -6.21
CA GLY A 9 -0.71 -4.75 -6.86
C GLY A 9 0.12 -5.48 -5.82
N PHE A 10 -0.07 -6.79 -5.70
CA PHE A 10 0.75 -7.66 -4.85
C PHE A 10 1.44 -8.71 -5.72
N SER A 11 2.75 -8.84 -5.56
CA SER A 11 3.53 -9.96 -6.10
C SER A 11 3.71 -10.97 -4.96
N SER A 12 3.07 -12.13 -5.06
CA SER A 12 3.30 -13.24 -4.14
C SER A 12 4.26 -14.22 -4.77
N THR A 13 5.33 -14.58 -4.05
CA THR A 13 6.12 -15.78 -4.35
C THR A 13 5.41 -16.99 -3.74
N GLU A 14 4.89 -17.89 -4.58
CA GLU A 14 4.36 -19.17 -4.10
C GLU A 14 5.51 -20.18 -3.96
N LYS A 15 5.59 -20.86 -2.80
CA LYS A 15 6.55 -21.95 -2.62
C LYS A 15 6.27 -23.05 -3.66
N PRO A 16 7.29 -23.54 -4.37
CA PRO A 16 7.08 -24.58 -5.37
C PRO A 16 6.59 -25.85 -4.66
N THR A 17 5.51 -26.43 -5.17
CA THR A 17 4.95 -27.71 -4.70
C THR A 17 5.85 -28.93 -4.99
N SER A 18 7.02 -28.70 -5.60
CA SER A 18 7.97 -29.71 -6.06
C SER A 18 9.40 -29.26 -5.79
N SER A 19 10.26 -30.16 -5.31
CA SER A 19 11.67 -29.87 -4.97
C SER A 19 12.54 -29.47 -6.17
N HIS A 20 12.00 -29.49 -7.40
CA HIS A 20 12.67 -29.08 -8.63
C HIS A 20 11.95 -27.96 -9.39
N GLY A 21 10.89 -27.35 -8.83
CA GLY A 21 10.11 -26.29 -9.48
C GLY A 21 10.78 -24.92 -9.41
N LYS A 22 10.85 -24.22 -10.55
CA LYS A 22 11.25 -22.80 -10.63
C LYS A 22 10.20 -21.95 -9.91
N LEU A 23 10.63 -21.03 -9.02
CA LEU A 23 9.74 -20.06 -8.37
C LEU A 23 8.96 -19.29 -9.44
N SER A 24 7.63 -19.33 -9.37
CA SER A 24 6.76 -18.52 -10.21
C SER A 24 6.19 -17.39 -9.36
N VAL A 25 6.45 -16.15 -9.79
CA VAL A 25 5.85 -14.97 -9.17
C VAL A 25 4.45 -14.81 -9.76
N LYS A 26 3.42 -14.99 -8.95
CA LYS A 26 2.05 -14.63 -9.35
C LYS A 26 1.81 -13.18 -8.97
N LYS A 27 1.63 -12.34 -9.98
CA LYS A 27 1.21 -10.96 -9.79
C LYS A 27 -0.32 -10.92 -9.64
N LEU A 28 -0.79 -10.68 -8.42
CA LEU A 28 -2.20 -10.46 -8.13
C LEU A 28 -2.49 -8.96 -8.20
N HIS A 29 -3.58 -8.59 -8.86
CA HIS A 29 -4.01 -7.20 -8.98
C HIS A 29 -5.47 -7.10 -8.54
N THR A 30 -5.70 -6.42 -7.42
CA THR A 30 -7.04 -6.24 -6.85
C THR A 30 -7.43 -4.77 -6.96
N ILE A 31 -8.61 -4.50 -7.49
CA ILE A 31 -9.18 -3.15 -7.55
C ILE A 31 -10.42 -3.15 -6.67
N THR A 32 -10.43 -2.27 -5.68
CA THR A 32 -11.59 -1.98 -4.82
C THR A 32 -11.85 -0.48 -4.88
N SER A 33 -13.07 -0.04 -4.54
CA SER A 33 -13.42 1.39 -4.63
C SER A 33 -14.25 1.77 -3.42
N ASP A 34 -13.97 2.94 -2.86
CA ASP A 34 -14.69 3.47 -1.71
C ASP A 34 -14.71 5.00 -1.71
N HIS A 35 -15.58 5.60 -0.90
CA HIS A 35 -15.66 7.04 -0.74
C HIS A 35 -14.71 7.50 0.37
N ILE A 36 -13.62 8.18 -0.03
CA ILE A 36 -12.66 8.76 0.91
C ILE A 36 -12.81 10.28 0.89
N VAL A 37 -12.87 10.88 2.07
CA VAL A 37 -12.86 12.34 2.20
C VAL A 37 -11.42 12.80 2.03
N MET A 38 -11.14 13.41 0.86
CA MET A 38 -9.81 13.97 0.54
C MET A 38 -9.57 15.36 1.14
N ASP A 39 -10.60 15.97 1.72
CA ASP A 39 -10.45 17.27 2.37
C ASP A 39 -9.79 17.09 3.73
N GLU A 40 -8.74 17.87 3.98
CA GLU A 40 -7.94 17.84 5.22
C GLU A 40 -7.36 16.46 5.63
N ILE A 41 -7.45 15.44 4.78
CA ILE A 41 -6.88 14.12 5.08
C ILE A 41 -5.36 14.19 5.09
N SER A 42 -4.74 13.59 6.12
CA SER A 42 -3.29 13.41 6.18
C SER A 42 -2.86 12.26 5.26
N ARG A 43 -1.58 12.22 4.87
CA ARG A 43 -1.04 11.09 4.10
C ARG A 43 -1.26 9.77 4.84
N ILE A 44 -1.01 9.73 6.15
CA ILE A 44 -1.16 8.50 6.95
C ILE A 44 -2.63 8.06 7.05
N ASP A 45 -3.57 8.99 7.19
CA ASP A 45 -4.99 8.64 7.25
C ASP A 45 -5.50 8.18 5.89
N PHE A 46 -4.99 8.75 4.80
CA PHE A 46 -5.23 8.25 3.44
C PHE A 46 -4.68 6.83 3.27
N VAL A 47 -3.47 6.57 3.78
CA VAL A 47 -2.85 5.23 3.78
C VAL A 47 -3.71 4.23 4.55
N LYS A 48 -4.11 4.56 5.77
CA LYS A 48 -4.99 3.72 6.60
C LYS A 48 -6.34 3.47 5.93
N ALA A 49 -6.95 4.49 5.34
CA ALA A 49 -8.21 4.35 4.63
C ALA A 49 -8.06 3.39 3.44
N PHE A 50 -7.01 3.50 2.63
CA PHE A 50 -6.82 2.57 1.52
C PHE A 50 -6.56 1.13 2.00
N LEU A 51 -5.78 0.94 3.06
CA LEU A 51 -5.49 -0.40 3.61
C LEU A 51 -6.77 -1.07 4.12
N ARG A 52 -7.70 -0.29 4.72
CA ARG A 52 -9.01 -0.79 5.16
C ARG A 52 -9.88 -1.23 3.99
N VAL A 53 -9.84 -0.50 2.87
CA VAL A 53 -10.60 -0.86 1.66
C VAL A 53 -10.12 -2.18 1.02
N HIS A 54 -8.92 -2.64 1.40
CA HIS A 54 -8.38 -3.95 1.01
C HIS A 54 -8.42 -5.00 2.14
N ASP A 55 -8.99 -4.69 3.30
CA ASP A 55 -9.06 -5.58 4.47
C ASP A 55 -7.67 -6.06 4.96
N ILE A 56 -6.66 -5.18 4.84
CA ILE A 56 -5.28 -5.46 5.26
C ILE A 56 -4.74 -4.45 6.27
N ALA A 57 -5.59 -3.55 6.77
CA ALA A 57 -5.19 -2.55 7.77
C ALA A 57 -4.64 -3.17 9.06
N ASP A 58 -5.11 -4.37 9.43
CA ASP A 58 -4.63 -5.09 10.61
C ASP A 58 -3.25 -5.73 10.38
N GLN A 59 -2.88 -5.97 9.11
CA GLN A 59 -1.58 -6.52 8.73
C GLN A 59 -0.51 -5.44 8.61
N TYR A 60 -0.92 -4.20 8.32
CA TYR A 60 -0.02 -3.08 8.07
C TYR A 60 -0.35 -1.91 8.99
N SER A 61 0.54 -1.64 9.94
CA SER A 61 0.50 -0.42 10.76
C SER A 61 1.43 0.64 10.19
N PRO A 62 0.97 1.55 9.31
CA PRO A 62 1.81 2.63 8.81
C PRO A 62 2.27 3.50 9.99
N GLY A 63 3.57 3.69 10.12
CA GLY A 63 4.16 4.56 11.12
C GLY A 63 3.85 6.04 10.81
N VAL A 64 3.81 6.88 11.85
CA VAL A 64 3.49 8.32 11.77
C VAL A 64 4.37 9.06 10.74
N HIS A 65 5.60 8.60 10.54
CA HIS A 65 6.56 9.19 9.60
C HIS A 65 6.88 8.27 8.42
N PHE A 66 6.51 6.99 8.49
CA PHE A 66 6.92 5.95 7.55
C PHE A 66 5.69 5.18 7.09
N GLY A 67 5.28 5.44 5.85
CA GLY A 67 4.20 4.72 5.17
C GLY A 67 4.73 4.23 3.83
N PRO A 68 4.14 3.18 3.26
CA PRO A 68 4.63 2.63 2.02
C PRO A 68 4.49 3.66 0.88
N GLN A 69 5.48 3.68 -0.01
CA GLN A 69 5.44 4.52 -1.20
C GLN A 69 4.30 4.05 -2.11
N PHE A 70 3.52 4.97 -2.66
CA PHE A 70 2.45 4.66 -3.60
C PHE A 70 2.42 5.64 -4.75
N LYS A 71 1.91 5.20 -5.91
CA LYS A 71 1.70 6.10 -7.05
C LYS A 71 0.26 6.56 -7.09
N LEU A 72 0.04 7.86 -7.16
CA LEU A 72 -1.29 8.47 -7.21
C LEU A 72 -1.57 9.01 -8.62
N TRP A 73 -2.69 8.63 -9.20
CA TRP A 73 -3.19 9.25 -10.43
C TRP A 73 -4.68 9.56 -10.33
N TRP A 74 -5.11 10.53 -11.12
CA TRP A 74 -6.51 10.93 -11.25
C TRP A 74 -6.81 11.44 -12.65
N THR A 75 -8.09 11.51 -13.02
CA THR A 75 -8.49 12.03 -14.34
C THR A 75 -8.04 13.48 -14.51
N GLY A 76 -7.19 13.72 -15.51
CA GLY A 76 -6.63 15.03 -15.81
C GLY A 76 -5.30 15.34 -15.09
N SER A 77 -4.69 14.39 -14.40
CA SER A 77 -3.29 14.51 -13.97
C SER A 77 -2.35 14.54 -15.19
N SER A 78 -1.25 15.30 -15.09
CA SER A 78 -0.21 15.34 -16.12
C SER A 78 0.44 13.96 -16.28
N GLY A 79 0.38 13.37 -17.47
CA GLY A 79 0.95 12.05 -17.74
C GLY A 79 -0.03 10.87 -17.56
N GLY A 80 -1.26 11.12 -17.09
CA GLY A 80 -2.29 10.09 -16.94
C GLY A 80 -1.86 8.92 -16.06
N LYS A 81 -2.34 7.70 -16.37
CA LYS A 81 -2.01 6.49 -15.60
C LYS A 81 -0.51 6.13 -15.66
N THR A 82 0.17 6.44 -16.77
CA THR A 82 1.59 6.12 -16.97
C THR A 82 2.51 7.09 -16.24
N GLY A 83 2.09 8.36 -16.09
CA GLY A 83 2.80 9.40 -15.34
C GLY A 83 2.23 9.62 -13.94
N ALA A 84 1.74 8.56 -13.29
CA ALA A 84 1.24 8.65 -11.93
C ALA A 84 2.33 9.22 -10.99
N LEU A 85 1.93 10.16 -10.12
CA LEU A 85 2.84 10.82 -9.21
C LEU A 85 3.23 9.86 -8.09
N THR A 86 4.53 9.62 -7.92
CA THR A 86 5.03 8.84 -6.78
C THR A 86 4.96 9.70 -5.51
N ILE A 87 4.29 9.19 -4.48
CA ILE A 87 4.15 9.83 -3.17
C ILE A 87 5.07 9.09 -2.19
N GLU A 88 6.12 9.76 -1.74
CA GLU A 88 7.08 9.21 -0.78
C GLU A 88 6.91 9.83 0.60
N ASN A 89 6.64 11.13 0.65
CA ASN A 89 6.54 11.90 1.89
C ASN A 89 5.24 12.73 1.97
N ASP A 90 5.01 13.37 3.11
CA ASP A 90 3.82 14.19 3.34
C ASP A 90 3.77 15.40 2.40
N HIS A 91 4.92 15.99 2.02
CA HIS A 91 4.96 17.12 1.10
C HIS A 91 4.47 16.72 -0.30
N ASP A 92 4.91 15.58 -0.84
CA ASP A 92 4.43 15.06 -2.12
C ASP A 92 2.92 14.85 -2.10
N PHE A 93 2.42 14.32 -0.98
CA PHE A 93 0.99 14.10 -0.78
C PHE A 93 0.20 15.40 -0.73
N GLU A 94 0.69 16.41 0.01
CA GLU A 94 0.07 17.75 0.08
C GLU A 94 0.01 18.41 -1.31
N VAL A 95 1.08 18.31 -2.09
CA VAL A 95 1.12 18.83 -3.47
C VAL A 95 0.08 18.11 -4.34
N ALA A 96 0.02 16.79 -4.26
CA ALA A 96 -0.94 15.98 -5.00
C ALA A 96 -2.39 16.28 -4.60
N ARG A 97 -2.68 16.36 -3.30
CA ARG A 97 -3.99 16.69 -2.74
C ARG A 97 -4.42 18.09 -3.16
N THR A 98 -3.52 19.06 -3.09
CA THR A 98 -3.81 20.43 -3.54
C THR A 98 -4.13 20.48 -5.03
N ALA A 99 -3.36 19.77 -5.86
CA ALA A 99 -3.61 19.68 -7.30
C ALA A 99 -4.95 19.00 -7.62
N LEU A 100 -5.29 17.95 -6.88
CA LEU A 100 -6.55 17.22 -6.95
C LEU A 100 -7.74 18.14 -6.61
N LEU A 101 -7.71 18.79 -5.44
CA LEU A 101 -8.78 19.64 -4.92
C LEU A 101 -8.96 20.92 -5.74
N LYS A 102 -7.90 21.46 -6.33
CA LYS A 102 -7.97 22.63 -7.21
C LYS A 102 -8.80 22.36 -8.47
N LYS A 103 -8.80 21.11 -8.94
CA LYS A 103 -9.42 20.74 -10.20
C LYS A 103 -10.91 20.41 -10.04
N TRP A 104 -11.35 19.77 -8.94
CA TRP A 104 -12.74 19.30 -8.80
C TRP A 104 -13.20 19.17 -7.34
N LYS A 105 -14.47 19.49 -7.05
CA LYS A 105 -15.10 19.35 -5.71
C LYS A 105 -16.04 18.15 -5.57
N ASP A 106 -16.55 17.59 -6.68
CA ASP A 106 -17.76 16.73 -6.60
C ASP A 106 -17.55 15.26 -6.98
N ALA A 107 -16.57 14.92 -7.83
CA ALA A 107 -16.25 13.51 -8.13
C ALA A 107 -14.86 13.38 -8.76
N CYS A 108 -13.96 12.62 -8.14
CA CYS A 108 -12.66 12.32 -8.73
C CYS A 108 -12.25 10.88 -8.41
N VAL A 109 -12.07 10.07 -9.46
CA VAL A 109 -11.50 8.73 -9.35
C VAL A 109 -10.01 8.85 -9.12
N VAL A 110 -9.61 8.60 -7.88
CA VAL A 110 -8.22 8.59 -7.45
C VAL A 110 -7.76 7.15 -7.30
N SER A 111 -6.60 6.83 -7.86
CA SER A 111 -6.07 5.47 -7.85
C SER A 111 -4.65 5.45 -7.31
N PRO A 112 -4.49 5.20 -6.00
CA PRO A 112 -3.20 4.79 -5.45
C PRO A 112 -2.83 3.42 -6.01
N ILE A 113 -1.56 3.25 -6.33
CA ILE A 113 -0.93 1.97 -6.71
C ILE A 113 0.15 1.70 -5.68
N LEU A 114 -0.12 0.72 -4.82
CA LEU A 114 0.88 0.17 -3.91
C LEU A 114 1.63 -0.95 -4.64
N GLN A 115 2.96 -0.88 -4.64
CA GLN A 115 3.82 -1.99 -5.04
C GLN A 115 4.45 -2.55 -3.76
N VAL A 116 3.93 -3.70 -3.31
CA VAL A 116 4.57 -4.45 -2.23
C VAL A 116 5.42 -5.53 -2.90
N ASP A 117 6.66 -5.20 -3.22
CA ASP A 117 7.60 -6.18 -3.73
C ASP A 117 8.16 -6.98 -2.53
N GLN A 118 8.00 -8.30 -2.57
CA GLN A 118 8.45 -9.19 -1.49
C GLN A 118 9.98 -9.29 -1.42
N ASP A 119 10.69 -8.99 -2.51
CA ASP A 119 12.10 -9.38 -2.73
C ASP A 119 13.15 -8.27 -2.47
N ASN A 120 12.79 -7.08 -1.96
CA ASN A 120 13.77 -6.03 -1.65
C ASN A 120 14.20 -6.08 -0.18
N GLU A 121 14.97 -7.11 0.19
CA GLU A 121 15.49 -7.35 1.56
C GLU A 121 16.37 -6.19 2.07
N ASP A 122 17.07 -5.49 1.17
CA ASP A 122 18.01 -4.42 1.54
C ASP A 122 17.31 -3.08 1.92
N GLU A 123 16.07 -2.87 1.47
CA GLU A 123 15.27 -1.67 1.75
C GLU A 123 14.32 -1.88 2.95
N GLU A 124 14.18 -3.13 3.40
CA GLU A 124 13.29 -3.59 4.48
C GLU A 124 13.65 -2.99 5.85
N LEU A 125 14.95 -2.91 6.15
CA LEU A 125 15.47 -2.39 7.43
C LEU A 125 15.19 -0.89 7.62
N ALA A 126 14.92 -0.15 6.54
CA ALA A 126 14.80 1.31 6.58
C ALA A 126 13.37 1.79 6.88
N TYR A 127 12.33 1.06 6.45
CA TYR A 127 10.97 1.60 6.41
C TYR A 127 9.96 0.91 7.35
N GLY A 128 10.27 -0.28 7.88
CA GLY A 128 9.41 -0.97 8.86
C GLY A 128 7.99 -1.32 8.36
N THR A 129 7.76 -1.22 7.05
CA THR A 129 6.44 -1.39 6.41
C THR A 129 5.99 -2.84 6.31
N LYS A 130 6.83 -3.80 6.72
CA LYS A 130 6.54 -5.24 6.74
C LYS A 130 6.61 -5.87 8.13
N VAL A 131 6.73 -5.10 9.22
CA VAL A 131 6.68 -5.69 10.57
C VAL A 131 5.25 -6.18 10.79
N PRO A 132 5.00 -7.50 10.75
CA PRO A 132 3.64 -7.99 10.92
C PRO A 132 3.26 -7.74 12.38
N CYS A 133 2.02 -7.28 12.60
CA CYS A 133 1.55 -6.95 13.94
C CYS A 133 1.73 -8.17 14.85
N VAL A 134 2.46 -8.01 15.97
CA VAL A 134 2.79 -9.14 16.86
C VAL A 134 1.51 -9.83 17.38
N GLU A 135 0.45 -9.04 17.57
CA GLU A 135 -0.87 -9.47 18.04
C GLU A 135 -1.63 -10.34 17.01
N ALA A 136 -1.21 -10.33 15.74
CA ALA A 136 -1.76 -11.23 14.72
C ALA A 136 -1.22 -12.68 14.83
N PHE A 137 -0.22 -12.92 15.67
CA PHE A 137 0.34 -14.24 15.93
C PHE A 137 -0.15 -14.80 17.26
N SER A 138 -0.41 -16.12 17.30
CA SER A 138 -0.73 -16.80 18.56
C SER A 138 0.41 -16.64 19.56
N GLU A 139 0.07 -16.59 20.86
CA GLU A 139 1.06 -16.47 21.94
C GLU A 139 2.17 -17.51 21.76
N ASP A 140 1.82 -18.77 21.47
CA ASP A 140 2.74 -19.88 21.22
C ASP A 140 3.78 -19.56 20.11
N ALA A 141 3.33 -18.96 18.99
CA ALA A 141 4.21 -18.56 17.90
C ALA A 141 5.12 -17.36 18.27
N GLN A 142 4.65 -16.48 19.17
CA GLN A 142 5.44 -15.39 19.72
C GLN A 142 6.56 -15.91 20.66
N ILE A 143 6.25 -16.88 21.53
CA ILE A 143 7.23 -17.40 22.51
C ILE A 143 8.32 -18.23 21.83
N HIS A 144 7.97 -18.99 20.79
CA HIS A 144 8.90 -19.92 20.12
C HIS A 144 9.73 -19.31 18.99
N GLY A 145 9.62 -17.99 18.77
CA GLY A 145 10.33 -17.33 17.68
C GLY A 145 9.88 -17.80 16.29
N GLY A 146 8.67 -18.36 16.16
CA GLY A 146 8.10 -18.74 14.87
C GLY A 146 7.93 -17.55 13.92
N ILE A 147 7.83 -16.34 14.49
CA ILE A 147 7.86 -15.06 13.78
C ILE A 147 9.16 -14.89 12.96
N ILE A 148 10.29 -15.39 13.46
CA ILE A 148 11.62 -15.24 12.82
C ILE A 148 11.77 -16.21 11.64
N LEU A 149 11.04 -17.33 11.61
CA LEU A 149 11.15 -18.35 10.56
C LEU A 149 10.30 -18.04 9.31
N GLN A 150 9.42 -17.04 9.37
CA GLN A 150 8.66 -16.56 8.19
C GLN A 150 9.32 -15.36 7.50
N LEU A 151 10.39 -14.80 8.09
CA LEU A 151 11.25 -13.75 7.53
C LEU A 151 12.41 -14.35 6.71
N LYS A 152 12.14 -15.41 5.93
CA LYS A 152 13.16 -16.15 5.19
C LYS A 152 12.70 -16.48 3.77
#